data_AF-A0A1I4P0L3-F1
#
_entry.id   AF-A0A1I4P0L3-F1
#
_cell.length_a   1.000
_cell.length_b   1.000
_cell.length_c   1.000
_cell.angle_alpha   90.00
_cell.angle_beta   90.00
_cell.angle_gamma   90.00
#
_symmetry.space_group_name_H-M   'P 1'
#
loop_
_entity.id
_entity.type
_entity.pdbx_description
1 polymer ?
#
loop_
_entity_poly.entity_id
_entity_poly.type
_entity_poly.pdbx_seq_one_letter_code
_entity_poly.pdbx_strand_id
1 'polypeptide(L)'
;MTLSHEPPQVPGTAHCPLCGKENHCAVSLGEPPEHCWCFAPDIQFTEAMKALVPADKRGRSCICADCVSRLAQGLDKDGLAP
;
A
#
# COMPACT_ATOMS: atom_id res chain seq x y z
N MET A 1 -29.52 -16.14 -11.94
CA MET A 1 -28.11 -16.47 -12.22
C MET A 1 -27.30 -15.23 -11.88
N THR A 2 -26.90 -15.08 -10.62
CA THR A 2 -26.10 -13.93 -10.19
C THR A 2 -24.68 -14.15 -10.69
N LEU A 3 -24.27 -13.37 -11.69
CA LEU A 3 -22.87 -13.24 -12.06
C LEU A 3 -22.16 -12.58 -10.88
N SER A 4 -21.53 -13.40 -10.03
CA SER A 4 -20.51 -12.93 -9.09
C SER A 4 -19.43 -12.26 -9.92
N HIS A 5 -19.50 -10.93 -10.03
CA HIS A 5 -18.37 -10.13 -10.50
C HIS A 5 -17.34 -10.16 -9.38
N GLU A 6 -16.61 -11.26 -9.26
CA GLU A 6 -15.38 -11.27 -8.47
C GLU A 6 -14.36 -10.44 -9.24
N PRO A 7 -13.92 -9.30 -8.68
CA PRO A 7 -12.94 -8.44 -9.32
C PRO A 7 -11.63 -9.23 -9.50
N PRO A 8 -10.90 -9.05 -10.62
CA PRO A 8 -9.70 -9.80 -10.92
C PRO A 8 -8.66 -9.59 -9.82
N GLN A 9 -8.48 -10.61 -8.98
CA GLN A 9 -7.50 -10.63 -7.91
C GLN A 9 -6.10 -10.72 -8.53
N VAL A 10 -5.43 -9.59 -8.77
CA VAL A 10 -4.05 -9.59 -9.30
C VAL A 10 -3.11 -10.07 -8.19
N PRO A 11 -2.53 -11.28 -8.30
CA PRO A 11 -1.75 -11.85 -7.20
C PRO A 11 -0.46 -11.03 -6.99
N GLY A 12 -0.23 -10.59 -5.76
CA GLY A 12 0.98 -9.88 -5.35
C GLY A 12 0.85 -8.36 -5.18
N THR A 13 -0.33 -7.79 -5.41
CA THR A 13 -0.62 -6.37 -5.13
C THR A 13 -1.20 -6.16 -3.73
N ALA A 14 -1.65 -7.22 -3.05
CA ALA A 14 -2.29 -7.16 -1.73
C ALA A 14 -1.32 -7.04 -0.54
N HIS A 15 -0.01 -7.23 -0.77
CA HIS A 15 1.00 -7.21 0.29
C HIS A 15 1.93 -6.00 0.15
N CYS A 16 2.15 -5.29 1.26
CA CYS A 16 3.05 -4.16 1.36
C CYS A 16 4.47 -4.59 0.97
N PRO A 17 5.11 -3.91 0.00
CA PRO A 17 6.47 -4.26 -0.44
C PRO A 17 7.54 -3.90 0.60
N LEU A 18 7.16 -3.17 1.65
CA LEU A 18 8.05 -2.83 2.75
C LEU A 18 7.99 -3.92 3.84
N CYS A 19 6.85 -4.12 4.49
CA CYS A 19 6.76 -5.01 5.65
C CYS A 19 6.23 -6.42 5.34
N GLY A 20 5.78 -6.69 4.11
CA GLY A 20 5.21 -7.98 3.71
C GLY A 20 3.80 -8.27 4.23
N LYS A 21 3.24 -7.43 5.10
CA LYS A 21 1.85 -7.53 5.60
C LYS A 21 0.84 -7.03 4.56
N GLU A 22 -0.44 -7.28 4.78
CA GLU A 22 -1.52 -6.75 3.94
C GLU A 22 -1.46 -5.22 3.82
N ASN A 23 -1.69 -4.70 2.61
CA ASN A 23 -1.69 -3.26 2.35
C ASN A 23 -3.08 -2.62 2.33
N HIS A 24 -4.14 -3.42 2.38
CA HIS A 24 -5.54 -2.99 2.30
C HIS A 24 -5.83 -2.02 1.15
N CYS A 25 -5.15 -2.21 0.01
CA CYS A 25 -5.40 -1.42 -1.18
C CYS A 25 -6.80 -1.76 -1.73
N ALA A 26 -7.70 -0.76 -1.81
CA ALA A 26 -9.05 -0.94 -2.35
C ALA A 26 -9.03 -1.59 -3.74
N VAL A 27 -8.14 -1.14 -4.64
CA VAL A 27 -7.99 -1.72 -5.99
C VAL A 27 -7.64 -3.20 -5.95
N SER A 28 -6.78 -3.62 -5.01
CA SER A 28 -6.40 -5.04 -4.87
C SER A 28 -7.53 -5.88 -4.27
N LEU A 29 -8.40 -5.26 -3.48
CA LEU A 29 -9.63 -5.87 -2.97
C LEU A 29 -10.78 -5.79 -3.99
N GLY A 30 -10.57 -5.09 -5.11
CA GLY A 30 -11.57 -4.87 -6.16
C GLY A 30 -12.62 -3.80 -5.85
N GLU A 31 -12.32 -2.96 -4.88
CA GLU A 31 -13.07 -1.77 -4.53
C GLU A 31 -12.57 -0.55 -5.34
N PRO A 32 -13.41 0.48 -5.50
CA PRO A 32 -13.02 1.74 -6.12
C PRO A 32 -11.77 2.36 -5.46
N PRO A 33 -10.81 2.90 -6.23
CA PRO A 33 -9.60 3.52 -5.67
C PRO A 33 -9.91 4.70 -4.74
N GLU A 34 -11.01 5.41 -4.98
CA GLU A 34 -11.50 6.52 -4.15
C GLU A 34 -11.91 6.10 -2.74
N HIS A 35 -12.21 4.82 -2.51
CA HIS A 35 -12.48 4.25 -1.18
C HIS A 35 -11.22 3.76 -0.47
N CYS A 36 -10.05 3.83 -1.12
CA CYS A 36 -8.81 3.39 -0.49
C CYS A 36 -8.43 4.34 0.66
N TRP A 37 -7.97 3.78 1.77
CA TRP A 37 -7.46 4.56 2.90
C TRP A 37 -6.36 5.55 2.49
N CYS A 38 -5.63 5.27 1.41
CA CYS A 38 -4.54 6.14 0.94
C CYS A 38 -5.02 7.46 0.33
N PHE A 39 -6.34 7.61 0.06
CA PHE A 39 -6.96 8.86 -0.38
C PHE A 39 -7.41 9.75 0.80
N ALA A 40 -7.24 9.29 2.05
CA ALA A 40 -7.54 10.10 3.21
C ALA A 40 -6.67 11.38 3.25
N PRO A 41 -7.24 12.55 3.62
CA PRO A 41 -6.57 13.85 3.48
C PRO A 41 -5.33 14.01 4.37
N ASP A 42 -5.24 13.25 5.46
CA ASP A 42 -4.11 13.23 6.39
C ASP A 42 -2.96 12.32 5.92
N ILE A 43 -3.17 11.54 4.86
CA ILE A 43 -2.16 10.63 4.32
C ILE A 43 -1.32 11.35 3.26
N GLN A 44 0.01 11.26 3.41
CA GLN A 44 0.98 11.88 2.51
C GLN A 44 2.04 10.85 2.10
N PHE A 45 2.30 10.74 0.80
CA PHE A 45 3.36 9.89 0.25
C PHE A 45 4.47 10.77 -0.32
N THR A 46 5.63 10.78 0.32
CA THR A 46 6.80 11.53 -0.17
C THR A 46 7.58 10.73 -1.21
N GLU A 47 8.37 11.42 -2.05
CA GLU A 47 9.30 10.74 -2.98
C GLU A 47 10.28 9.83 -2.23
N ALA A 48 10.73 10.24 -1.04
CA ALA A 48 11.62 9.43 -0.20
C ALA A 48 10.97 8.11 0.22
N MET A 49 9.69 8.13 0.61
CA MET A 49 8.94 6.91 0.94
C MET A 49 8.81 5.99 -0.28
N LYS A 50 8.52 6.55 -1.46
CA LYS A 50 8.43 5.78 -2.72
C LYS A 50 9.77 5.18 -3.13
N ALA A 51 10.88 5.85 -2.85
CA ALA A 51 12.22 5.36 -3.16
C ALA A 51 12.56 4.06 -2.41
N LEU A 52 11.99 3.86 -1.21
CA LEU A 52 12.15 2.63 -0.40
C LEU A 52 11.48 1.39 -1.02
N VAL A 53 10.57 1.57 -1.96
CA VAL A 53 9.91 0.45 -2.63
C VAL A 53 10.90 -0.22 -3.59
N PRO A 54 11.10 -1.55 -3.50
CA PRO A 54 11.95 -2.30 -4.44
C PRO A 54 11.54 -2.08 -5.89
N ALA A 55 12.52 -2.00 -6.80
CA ALA A 55 12.29 -1.65 -8.20
C ALA A 55 11.28 -2.58 -8.89
N ASP A 56 11.27 -3.88 -8.56
CA ASP A 56 10.35 -4.88 -9.12
C ASP A 56 8.91 -4.77 -8.59
N LYS A 57 8.69 -3.98 -7.52
CA LYS A 57 7.39 -3.73 -6.87
C LYS A 57 6.84 -2.33 -7.09
N ARG A 58 7.65 -1.39 -7.60
CA ARG A 58 7.21 -0.01 -7.88
C ARG A 58 6.06 -0.02 -8.90
N GLY A 59 4.99 0.72 -8.59
CA GLY A 59 3.78 0.78 -9.40
C GLY A 59 2.96 -0.52 -9.46
N ARG A 60 3.36 -1.56 -8.72
CA ARG A 60 2.70 -2.87 -8.71
C ARG A 60 2.06 -3.19 -7.36
N SER A 61 2.62 -2.71 -6.25
CA SER A 61 2.01 -2.89 -4.93
C SER A 61 2.02 -1.59 -4.13
N CYS A 62 0.97 -1.37 -3.34
CA CYS A 62 0.84 -0.22 -2.46
C CYS A 62 1.58 -0.45 -1.13
N ILE A 63 2.14 0.62 -0.59
CA ILE A 63 2.67 0.67 0.79
C ILE A 63 1.47 0.70 1.75
N CYS A 64 1.50 -0.05 2.86
CA CYS A 64 0.42 -0.05 3.86
C CYS A 64 0.40 1.20 4.76
N ALA A 65 -0.75 1.46 5.40
CA ALA A 65 -0.94 2.59 6.31
C ALA A 65 0.06 2.62 7.46
N ASP A 66 0.36 1.47 8.07
CA ASP A 66 1.38 1.36 9.12
C ASP A 66 2.76 1.84 8.67
N CYS A 67 3.19 1.44 7.48
CA CYS A 67 4.49 1.84 6.94
C CYS A 67 4.51 3.34 6.61
N VAL A 68 3.43 3.89 6.05
CA VAL A 68 3.34 5.34 5.80
C VAL A 68 3.41 6.11 7.12
N SER A 69 2.66 5.69 8.13
CA SER A 69 2.64 6.33 9.45
C SER A 69 4.02 6.28 10.13
N ARG A 70 4.72 5.14 10.07
CA ARG A 70 6.08 5.01 10.62
C ARG A 70 7.06 5.92 9.90
N LEU A 71 7.04 5.92 8.56
CA LEU A 71 7.93 6.76 7.76
C LEU A 71 7.66 8.25 7.95
N ALA A 72 6.39 8.64 8.15
CA ALA A 72 6.03 10.03 8.48
C ALA A 72 6.57 10.46 9.85
N GLN A 73 6.74 9.52 10.77
CA GLN A 73 7.34 9.72 12.09
C GLN A 73 8.87 9.57 12.09
N GLY A 74 9.50 9.31 10.93
CA GLY A 74 10.95 9.10 10.82
C GLY A 74 11.44 7.72 11.29
N LEU A 75 10.53 6.75 11.42
CA LEU A 75 10.84 5.37 11.79
C LEU A 75 10.91 4.52 10.52
N ASP A 76 12.04 3.83 10.32
CA ASP A 76 12.31 2.99 9.15
C ASP A 76 11.68 1.57 9.28
N LYS A 77 12.07 0.64 8.41
CA LYS A 77 11.49 -0.72 8.34
C LYS A 77 11.78 -1.56 9.60
N ASP A 78 12.87 -1.26 10.30
CA ASP A 78 13.27 -1.90 11.56
C ASP A 78 12.86 -1.10 12.81
N GLY A 79 12.21 0.05 12.62
CA GLY A 79 11.76 0.92 13.72
C GLY A 79 12.92 1.68 14.39
N LEU A 80 14.05 1.80 13.73
CA LEU A 80 15.23 2.54 14.18
C LEU A 80 15.29 3.88 13.42
N ALA A 81 14.82 4.95 14.07
CA ALA A 81 15.20 6.30 13.69
C ALA A 81 16.75 6.41 13.66
N PRO A 82 17.34 7.26 12.79
CA PRO A 82 18.79 7.47 12.78
C PRO A 82 19.35 7.88 14.14
#